data_AF-A0A816Y689-F1
#
_entry.id   AF-A0A816Y689-F1
#
_cell.length_a   1.000
_cell.length_b   1.000
_cell.length_c   1.000
_cell.angle_alpha   90.00
_cell.angle_beta   90.00
_cell.angle_gamma   90.00
#
_symmetry.space_group_name_H-M   'P 1'
#
loop_
_entity.id
_entity.type
_entity.pdbx_description
1 polymer ?
#
loop_
_entity_poly.entity_id
_entity_poly.type
_entity_poly.pdbx_seq_one_letter_code
_entity_poly.pdbx_strand_id
1 'polypeptide(L)'
;MSNQSSSSTSIKQFLTEQQIEIERQRRQADWERVRSAADPIEAPAEVFDSRSLYEKLKEQHDSKKKEFEDMWSAKNSIRGLDEDESDFLTRLDRAKLEKQRALKRLEQEDIEELKISFFFHLIYFVQQCHYSKILEF
;
A
#
# COMPACT_ATOMS: atom_id res chain seq x y z
N MET A 1 -26.80 -11.40 1.68
CA MET A 1 -27.88 -10.39 1.75
C MET A 1 -27.67 -9.62 3.05
N SER A 2 -26.95 -8.51 2.97
CA SER A 2 -26.59 -7.68 4.13
C SER A 2 -27.77 -6.78 4.49
N ASN A 3 -28.45 -7.08 5.60
CA ASN A 3 -29.49 -6.25 6.20
C ASN A 3 -28.86 -4.90 6.60
N GLN A 4 -29.10 -3.87 5.80
CA GLN A 4 -28.81 -2.50 6.17
C GLN A 4 -29.88 -2.06 7.18
N SER A 5 -29.67 -2.36 8.46
CA SER A 5 -30.39 -1.69 9.54
C SER A 5 -29.88 -0.26 9.60
N SER A 6 -30.57 0.65 8.94
CA SER A 6 -30.37 2.09 8.99
C SER A 6 -30.68 2.60 10.40
N SER A 7 -29.74 2.40 11.33
CA SER A 7 -29.70 3.12 12.60
C SER A 7 -29.36 4.58 12.30
N SER A 8 -30.39 5.35 11.96
CA SER A 8 -30.28 6.80 11.86
C SER A 8 -29.88 7.31 13.25
N THR A 9 -28.60 7.68 13.39
CA THR A 9 -28.10 8.33 14.60
C THR A 9 -28.65 9.76 14.62
N SER A 10 -29.93 9.89 14.93
CA SER A 10 -30.60 11.15 15.25
C SER A 10 -30.77 11.21 16.76
N ILE A 11 -29.66 11.34 17.48
CA ILE A 11 -29.66 11.76 18.89
C ILE A 11 -30.04 13.24 18.90
N LYS A 12 -31.29 13.56 18.62
CA LYS A 12 -31.77 14.95 18.58
C LYS A 12 -32.96 15.23 19.50
N GLN A 13 -33.59 14.22 20.11
CA GLN A 13 -34.70 14.43 21.05
C GLN A 13 -34.93 13.23 21.97
N PHE A 14 -35.31 13.50 23.23
CA PHE A 14 -35.84 12.50 24.16
C PHE A 14 -37.23 12.06 23.68
N LEU A 15 -37.52 10.76 23.78
CA LEU A 15 -38.83 10.19 23.47
C LEU A 15 -39.75 10.29 24.69
N THR A 16 -40.96 10.80 24.49
CA THR A 16 -42.01 10.83 25.52
C THR A 16 -42.82 9.53 25.49
N GLU A 17 -43.36 9.09 26.63
CA GLU A 17 -44.21 7.89 26.76
C GLU A 17 -45.32 7.81 25.68
N GLN A 18 -45.97 8.94 25.41
CA GLN A 18 -47.02 9.02 24.39
C GLN A 18 -46.50 8.68 22.97
N GLN A 19 -45.26 9.03 22.65
CA GLN A 19 -44.66 8.75 21.35
C GLN A 19 -44.32 7.26 21.19
N ILE A 20 -43.88 6.61 22.27
CA ILE A 20 -43.60 5.16 22.31
C ILE A 20 -44.90 4.37 22.09
N GLU A 21 -45.98 4.80 22.73
CA GLU A 21 -47.28 4.15 22.59
C GLU A 21 -47.87 4.34 21.18
N ILE A 22 -47.77 5.53 20.60
CA ILE A 22 -48.15 5.78 19.21
C ILE A 22 -47.37 4.89 18.25
N GLU A 23 -46.07 4.69 18.48
CA GLU A 23 -45.23 3.82 17.66
C GLU A 23 -45.60 2.34 17.82
N ARG A 24 -45.89 1.88 19.04
CA ARG A 24 -46.38 0.53 19.31
C ARG A 24 -47.70 0.26 18.58
N GLN A 25 -48.63 1.21 18.59
CA GLN A 25 -49.90 1.11 17.88
C GLN A 25 -49.73 1.07 16.37
N ARG A 26 -48.82 1.88 15.80
CA ARG A 26 -48.49 1.84 14.37
C ARG A 26 -47.93 0.47 13.97
N ARG A 27 -46.98 -0.06 14.75
CA ARG A 27 -46.44 -1.41 14.52
C ARG A 27 -47.53 -2.48 14.57
N GLN A 28 -48.44 -2.39 15.54
CA GLN A 28 -49.55 -3.32 15.66
C GLN A 28 -50.51 -3.23 14.46
N ALA A 29 -50.87 -2.03 14.02
CA ALA A 29 -51.73 -1.83 12.85
C ALA A 29 -51.06 -2.32 11.55
N ASP A 30 -49.76 -2.13 11.40
CA ASP A 30 -48.99 -2.64 10.26
C ASP A 30 -48.86 -4.17 10.30
N TRP A 31 -48.71 -4.74 11.50
CA TRP A 31 -48.70 -6.17 11.71
C TRP A 31 -50.05 -6.78 11.34
N GLU A 32 -51.16 -6.25 11.86
CA GLU A 32 -52.52 -6.70 11.55
C GLU A 32 -52.85 -6.68 10.05
N ARG A 33 -52.22 -5.78 9.29
CA ARG A 33 -52.37 -5.72 7.83
C ARG A 33 -51.67 -6.89 7.11
N VAL A 34 -50.57 -7.39 7.64
CA VAL A 34 -49.73 -8.43 7.01
C VAL A 34 -49.88 -9.80 7.70
N ARG A 35 -50.56 -9.84 8.86
CA ARG A 35 -50.73 -11.03 9.71
C ARG A 35 -51.59 -12.11 9.04
N SER A 36 -51.13 -13.35 9.08
CA SER A 36 -51.92 -14.53 8.71
C SER A 36 -52.58 -15.17 9.96
N ALA A 37 -53.54 -16.08 9.77
CA ALA A 37 -54.28 -16.70 10.88
C ALA A 37 -53.43 -17.53 11.87
N ALA A 38 -52.21 -17.89 11.49
CA ALA A 38 -51.27 -18.66 12.30
C ALA A 38 -50.25 -17.80 13.06
N ASP A 39 -50.16 -16.51 12.74
CA ASP A 39 -49.14 -15.62 13.31
C ASP A 39 -49.61 -15.02 14.66
N PRO A 40 -48.68 -14.65 15.57
CA PRO A 40 -49.00 -14.06 16.87
C PRO A 40 -49.89 -12.82 16.77
N ILE A 41 -50.82 -12.68 17.71
CA ILE A 41 -51.77 -11.55 17.76
C ILE A 41 -51.03 -10.23 18.01
N GLU A 42 -49.99 -10.24 18.86
CA GLU A 42 -49.18 -9.07 19.17
C GLU A 42 -47.98 -8.98 18.23
N ALA A 43 -47.73 -7.76 17.71
CA ALA A 43 -46.57 -7.49 16.88
C ALA A 43 -45.28 -7.78 17.65
N PRO A 44 -44.31 -8.52 17.06
CA PRO A 44 -43.04 -8.79 17.70
C PRO A 44 -42.37 -7.52 18.23
N ALA A 45 -41.87 -7.58 19.46
CA ALA A 45 -41.12 -6.47 20.05
C ALA A 45 -39.85 -6.19 19.24
N GLU A 46 -39.50 -4.92 19.11
CA GLU A 46 -38.29 -4.52 18.41
C GLU A 46 -37.07 -5.15 19.07
N VAL A 47 -36.19 -5.76 18.25
CA VAL A 47 -35.00 -6.44 18.75
C VAL A 47 -34.07 -5.40 19.36
N PHE A 48 -34.00 -5.38 20.68
CA PHE A 48 -33.06 -4.53 21.40
C PHE A 48 -31.64 -4.97 21.07
N ASP A 49 -30.84 -4.05 20.54
CA ASP A 49 -29.42 -4.32 20.26
C ASP A 49 -28.66 -4.43 21.59
N SER A 50 -28.41 -5.68 21.99
CA SER A 50 -27.72 -6.07 23.23
C SER A 50 -26.26 -5.65 23.29
N ARG A 51 -25.68 -5.14 22.21
CA ARG A 51 -24.30 -4.64 22.20
C ARG A 51 -24.17 -3.41 23.08
N SER A 52 -23.05 -3.35 23.80
CA SER A 52 -22.74 -2.19 24.63
C SER A 52 -22.55 -0.94 23.77
N LEU A 53 -22.80 0.24 24.35
CA LEU A 53 -22.53 1.52 23.67
C LEU A 53 -21.06 1.62 23.21
N TYR A 54 -20.14 1.05 24.01
CA TYR A 54 -18.72 0.99 23.67
C TYR A 54 -18.47 0.20 22.39
N GLU A 55 -19.09 -0.97 22.22
CA GLU A 55 -18.93 -1.78 21.01
C GLU A 55 -19.43 -1.05 19.77
N LYS A 56 -20.58 -0.35 19.88
CA LYS A 56 -21.15 0.45 18.77
C LYS A 56 -20.23 1.62 18.38
N LEU A 57 -19.73 2.35 19.36
CA LEU A 57 -18.82 3.48 19.12
C LEU A 57 -17.48 3.02 18.56
N LYS A 58 -16.96 1.89 19.07
CA LYS A 58 -15.72 1.29 18.59
C LYS A 58 -15.87 0.84 17.14
N GLU A 59 -16.96 0.15 16.79
CA GLU A 59 -17.22 -0.26 15.42
C GLU A 59 -17.34 0.94 14.47
N GLN A 60 -18.05 2.00 14.86
CA GLN A 60 -18.14 3.23 14.06
C GLN A 60 -16.77 3.91 13.89
N HIS A 61 -15.96 3.96 14.95
CA HIS A 61 -14.61 4.52 14.91
C HIS A 61 -13.70 3.69 13.99
N ASP A 62 -13.70 2.38 14.17
CA ASP A 62 -12.86 1.45 13.43
C ASP A 62 -13.27 1.39 11.95
N SER A 63 -14.56 1.48 11.62
CA SER A 63 -15.04 1.62 10.24
C SER A 63 -14.51 2.88 9.58
N LYS A 64 -14.66 4.04 10.23
CA LYS A 64 -14.15 5.31 9.71
C LYS A 64 -12.64 5.30 9.55
N LYS A 65 -11.93 4.70 10.51
CA LYS A 65 -10.48 4.55 10.45
C LYS A 65 -10.07 3.68 9.27
N LYS A 66 -10.74 2.54 9.07
CA LYS A 66 -10.50 1.64 7.94
C LYS A 66 -10.78 2.33 6.61
N GLU A 67 -11.90 3.03 6.48
CA GLU A 67 -12.25 3.80 5.28
C GLU A 67 -11.19 4.87 4.97
N PHE A 68 -10.70 5.56 6.00
CA PHE A 68 -9.61 6.53 5.86
C PHE A 68 -8.30 5.87 5.43
N GLU A 69 -7.92 4.75 6.03
CA GLU A 69 -6.71 4.00 5.68
C GLU A 69 -6.79 3.45 4.25
N ASP A 70 -7.94 2.90 3.84
CA ASP A 70 -8.18 2.39 2.49
C ASP A 70 -8.12 3.53 1.46
N MET A 71 -8.77 4.67 1.74
CA MET A 71 -8.68 5.87 0.88
C MET A 71 -7.28 6.46 0.83
N TRP A 72 -6.60 6.53 1.96
CA TRP A 72 -5.24 7.07 2.05
C TRP A 72 -4.25 6.18 1.32
N SER A 73 -4.35 4.87 1.50
CA SER A 73 -3.55 3.87 0.81
C SER A 73 -3.80 3.90 -0.71
N ALA A 74 -5.07 3.93 -1.12
CA ALA A 74 -5.43 4.05 -2.53
C ALA A 74 -4.92 5.37 -3.13
N LYS A 75 -5.06 6.49 -2.41
CA LYS A 75 -4.55 7.79 -2.82
C LYS A 75 -3.04 7.77 -2.98
N ASN A 76 -2.29 7.23 -2.01
CA ASN A 76 -0.84 7.15 -2.10
C ASN A 76 -0.37 6.18 -3.19
N SER A 77 -1.08 5.08 -3.40
CA SER A 77 -0.77 4.12 -4.48
C SER A 77 -0.96 4.73 -5.86
N ILE A 78 -1.89 5.69 -6.01
CA ILE A 78 -2.19 6.38 -7.27
C ILE A 78 -1.42 7.70 -7.40
N ARG A 79 -0.88 8.26 -6.31
CA ARG A 79 -0.26 9.59 -6.26
C ARG A 79 0.99 9.71 -7.14
N GLY A 80 1.61 8.58 -7.54
CA GLY A 80 2.82 8.58 -8.36
C GLY A 80 4.02 9.17 -7.63
N LEU A 81 5.13 9.33 -8.35
CA LEU A 81 6.28 10.09 -7.87
C LEU A 81 5.99 11.58 -8.08
N ASP A 82 6.30 12.40 -7.09
CA ASP A 82 6.23 13.85 -7.24
C ASP A 82 7.26 14.35 -8.28
N GLU A 83 7.08 15.54 -8.84
CA GLU A 83 7.99 16.13 -9.83
C GLU A 83 9.42 16.15 -9.29
N ASP A 84 9.59 16.63 -8.04
CA ASP A 84 10.87 16.68 -7.33
C ASP A 84 11.49 15.28 -7.09
N GLU A 85 10.66 14.27 -6.82
CA GLU A 85 11.11 12.90 -6.59
C GLU A 85 11.60 12.26 -7.90
N SER A 86 10.87 12.49 -9.00
CA SER A 86 11.27 12.03 -10.33
C SER A 86 12.58 12.67 -10.80
N ASP A 87 12.76 13.96 -10.49
CA ASP A 87 13.96 14.73 -10.74
C ASP A 87 15.15 14.19 -9.94
N PHE A 88 14.93 13.88 -8.66
CA PHE A 88 15.93 13.26 -7.80
C PHE A 88 16.40 11.91 -8.35
N LEU A 89 15.47 11.03 -8.75
CA LEU A 89 15.82 9.74 -9.34
C LEU A 89 16.60 9.91 -10.64
N THR A 90 16.21 10.86 -11.49
CA THR A 90 16.93 11.17 -12.75
C THR A 90 18.36 11.63 -12.49
N ARG A 91 18.57 12.48 -11.47
CA ARG A 91 19.91 12.93 -11.05
C ARG A 91 20.75 11.78 -10.50
N LEU A 92 20.15 10.91 -9.69
CA LEU A 92 20.84 9.71 -9.17
C LEU A 92 21.26 8.75 -10.28
N ASP A 93 20.38 8.49 -11.24
CA ASP A 93 20.67 7.59 -12.36
C ASP A 93 21.77 8.16 -13.25
N ARG A 94 21.74 9.48 -13.50
CA ARG A 94 22.83 10.17 -14.19
C ARG A 94 24.15 10.03 -13.43
N ALA A 95 24.17 10.25 -12.12
CA ALA A 95 25.37 10.13 -11.30
C ALA A 95 25.92 8.69 -11.30
N LYS A 96 25.04 7.68 -11.20
CA LYS A 96 25.44 6.27 -11.31
C LYS A 96 26.05 5.95 -12.67
N LEU A 97 25.43 6.43 -13.75
CA LEU A 97 25.91 6.21 -15.11
C LEU A 97 27.26 6.89 -15.33
N GLU A 98 27.44 8.11 -14.84
CA GLU A 98 28.71 8.83 -14.92
C GLU A 98 29.82 8.10 -14.15
N LYS A 99 29.53 7.63 -12.94
CA LYS A 99 30.46 6.81 -12.15
C LYS A 99 30.82 5.51 -12.87
N GLN A 100 29.84 4.81 -13.43
CA GLN A 100 30.08 3.56 -14.16
C GLN A 100 30.91 3.81 -15.44
N ARG A 101 30.64 4.91 -16.15
CA ARG A 101 31.44 5.30 -17.33
C ARG A 101 32.87 5.66 -16.94
N ALA A 102 33.08 6.35 -15.82
CA ALA A 102 34.41 6.67 -15.33
C ALA A 102 35.20 5.41 -14.98
N LEU A 103 34.60 4.47 -14.25
CA LEU A 103 35.22 3.18 -13.93
C LEU A 103 35.61 2.41 -15.20
N LYS A 104 34.70 2.30 -16.17
CA LYS A 104 34.99 1.62 -17.44
C LYS A 104 36.13 2.25 -18.23
N ARG A 105 36.32 3.58 -18.15
CA ARG A 105 37.46 4.24 -18.81
C ARG A 105 38.77 3.89 -18.13
N LEU A 106 38.82 3.96 -16.80
CA LEU A 106 40.02 3.58 -16.04
C LEU A 106 40.38 2.11 -16.28
N GLU A 107 39.40 1.21 -16.27
CA GLU A 107 39.60 -0.20 -16.59
C GLU A 107 40.18 -0.40 -18.00
N GLN A 108 39.76 0.41 -18.98
CA GLN A 108 40.30 0.35 -20.35
C GLN A 108 41.76 0.85 -20.41
N GLU A 109 42.06 1.96 -19.73
CA GLU A 109 43.41 2.50 -19.62
C GLU A 109 44.35 1.47 -18.96
N ASP A 110 43.94 0.86 -17.85
CA ASP A 110 44.70 -0.22 -17.18
C ASP A 110 44.96 -1.40 -18.12
N ILE A 111 43.96 -1.82 -18.92
CA ILE A 111 44.13 -2.90 -19.89
C ILE A 111 45.14 -2.51 -20.98
N GLU A 112 45.11 -1.28 -21.46
CA GLU A 112 46.06 -0.79 -22.48
C GLU A 112 47.49 -0.75 -21.94
N GLU A 113 47.68 -0.23 -20.73
CA GLU A 113 48.99 -0.21 -20.07
C GLU A 113 49.52 -1.64 -19.84
N LEU A 114 48.66 -2.56 -19.38
CA LEU A 114 49.04 -3.97 -19.21
C LEU A 114 49.42 -4.62 -20.53
N LYS A 115 48.71 -4.32 -21.64
CA LYS A 115 49.07 -4.83 -22.97
C LYS A 115 50.44 -4.32 -23.41
N ILE A 116 50.71 -3.04 -23.21
CA ILE A 116 51.99 -2.41 -23.56
C ILE A 116 53.12 -3.02 -22.72
N SER A 117 52.94 -3.09 -21.40
CA SER A 117 53.89 -3.70 -20.47
C SER A 117 54.18 -5.17 -20.84
N PHE A 118 53.14 -5.95 -21.10
CA PHE A 118 53.27 -7.34 -21.53
C PHE A 118 54.05 -7.47 -22.84
N PHE A 119 53.78 -6.60 -23.82
CA PHE A 119 54.49 -6.60 -25.09
C PHE A 119 55.97 -6.26 -24.93
N PHE A 120 56.31 -5.24 -24.14
CA PHE A 120 57.70 -4.91 -23.83
C PHE A 120 58.42 -6.03 -23.08
N HIS A 121 57.75 -6.65 -22.10
CA HIS A 121 58.31 -7.79 -21.37
C HIS A 121 58.56 -8.98 -22.30
N LEU A 122 57.66 -9.25 -23.24
CA LEU A 122 57.82 -10.31 -24.24
C LEU A 122 59.00 -10.05 -25.17
N ILE A 123 59.15 -8.81 -25.67
CA ILE A 123 60.31 -8.42 -26.49
C ILE A 123 61.60 -8.60 -25.71
N TYR A 124 61.65 -8.11 -24.47
CA TYR A 124 62.82 -8.23 -23.61
C TYR A 124 63.17 -9.70 -23.38
N PHE A 125 62.19 -10.55 -23.08
CA PHE A 125 62.39 -11.99 -22.90
C PHE A 125 62.95 -12.65 -24.17
N VAL A 126 62.39 -12.37 -25.35
CA VAL A 126 62.90 -12.89 -26.63
C VAL A 126 64.33 -12.43 -26.88
N GLN A 127 64.64 -11.16 -26.62
CA GLN A 127 65.99 -10.61 -26.76
C GLN A 127 66.97 -11.29 -25.79
N GLN A 128 66.59 -11.51 -24.53
CA GLN A 128 67.41 -12.24 -23.54
C GLN A 128 67.66 -13.68 -23.97
N CYS A 129 66.65 -14.39 -24.47
CA CYS A 129 66.84 -15.74 -25.02
C CYS A 129 67.77 -15.75 -26.25
N HIS A 130 67.69 -14.73 -27.11
CA HIS A 130 68.58 -14.62 -28.26
C HIS A 130 70.03 -14.33 -27.84
N TYR A 131 70.24 -13.42 -26.89
CA TYR A 131 71.56 -13.11 -26.35
C TYR A 131 72.18 -14.32 -25.62
N SER A 132 71.40 -15.07 -24.84
CA SER A 132 71.86 -16.28 -24.16
C SER A 132 72.31 -17.38 -25.15
N LYS A 133 71.64 -17.54 -26.30
CA LYS A 133 72.03 -18.51 -27.33
C LYS A 133 73.29 -18.10 -28.10
N ILE A 134 73.57 -16.80 -28.20
CA ILE A 134 74.79 -16.28 -28.84
C ILE A 134 76.00 -16.41 -27.90
N LEU A 135 75.81 -16.26 -26.59
CA LEU A 135 76.87 -16.36 -25.58
C LEU A 135 77.23 -17.80 -25.17
N GLU A 136 76.46 -18.81 -25.59
CA GLU A 136 76.78 -20.24 -25.41
C GLU A 136 77.58 -20.85 -26.58
N PHE A 137 77.98 -20.06 -27.57
CA PHE A 137 78.87 -20.45 -28.68
C PHE A 137 80.25 -19.79 -28.54
#